data_AF-R7T7A2-F1
#
_entry.id   AF-R7T7A2-F1
#
_cell.length_a   1.000
_cell.length_b   1.000
_cell.length_c   1.000
_cell.angle_alpha   90.00
_cell.angle_beta   90.00
_cell.angle_gamma   90.00
#
_symmetry.space_group_name_H-M   'P 1'
#
loop_
_entity.id
_entity.type
_entity.pdbx_description
1 polymer ?
#
loop_
_entity_poly.entity_id
_entity_poly.type
_entity_poly.pdbx_seq_one_letter_code
_entity_poly.pdbx_strand_id
1 'polypeptide(L)'
;IDNDYWFYLSFENSFCNEYVTEKFTLMAKKANVIPVVLGAVDYANILPKDSFIDSRDFGSVKQLTEFLIKLSKDPKRYNSYI
;
A
#
# COMPACT_ATOMS: atom_id res chain seq x y z
N ILE A 1 6.63 18.23 4.07
CA ILE A 1 6.69 16.76 4.02
C ILE A 1 7.13 16.44 2.61
N ASP A 2 8.36 15.97 2.44
CA ASP A 2 9.01 15.76 1.16
C ASP A 2 8.24 14.76 0.29
N ASN A 3 8.11 15.07 -1.01
CA ASN A 3 7.33 14.32 -1.99
C ASN A 3 8.11 13.17 -2.66
N ASP A 4 9.24 12.74 -2.09
CA ASP A 4 10.16 11.79 -2.72
C ASP A 4 10.01 10.36 -2.15
N TYR A 5 8.77 9.86 -2.05
CA TYR A 5 8.52 8.50 -1.57
C TYR A 5 7.73 7.68 -2.58
N TRP A 6 8.22 6.47 -2.87
CA TRP A 6 7.50 5.49 -3.70
C TRP A 6 6.36 4.81 -2.95
N PHE A 7 6.50 4.64 -1.63
CA PHE A 7 5.57 3.84 -0.84
C PHE A 7 5.19 4.54 0.48
N TYR A 8 3.94 4.34 0.90
CA TYR A 8 3.45 4.78 2.21
C TYR A 8 2.90 3.59 3.00
N LEU A 9 3.59 3.22 4.08
CA LEU A 9 3.16 2.13 4.97
C LEU A 9 1.91 2.58 5.76
N SER A 10 0.78 1.99 5.42
CA SER A 10 -0.55 2.29 5.96
C SER A 10 -1.05 1.12 6.80
N PHE A 11 -0.25 0.72 7.79
CA PHE A 11 -0.55 -0.44 8.63
C PHE A 11 -1.51 -0.05 9.74
N GLU A 12 -2.55 -0.84 9.94
CA GLU A 12 -3.49 -0.64 11.03
C GLU A 12 -2.92 -1.11 12.36
N ASN A 13 -3.33 -0.43 13.43
CA ASN A 13 -2.79 -0.69 14.77
C ASN A 13 -3.35 -1.98 15.37
N SER A 14 -4.40 -2.53 14.77
CA SER A 14 -5.06 -3.77 15.18
C SER A 14 -5.66 -4.48 13.98
N PHE A 15 -5.72 -5.81 14.05
CA PHE A 15 -6.41 -6.66 13.08
C PHE A 15 -7.87 -6.81 13.49
N CYS A 16 -8.64 -5.74 13.34
CA CYS A 16 -10.08 -5.75 13.61
C CYS A 16 -10.86 -5.57 12.29
N ASN A 17 -11.86 -6.41 12.09
CA ASN A 17 -12.77 -6.26 10.96
C ASN A 17 -13.48 -4.90 11.10
N GLU A 18 -13.60 -4.15 10.01
CA GLU A 18 -14.16 -2.78 9.95
C GLU A 18 -13.25 -1.66 10.49
N TYR A 19 -12.02 -1.95 10.93
CA TYR A 19 -11.10 -0.92 11.41
C TYR A 19 -10.26 -0.32 10.27
N VAL A 20 -10.77 0.76 9.66
CA VAL A 20 -10.06 1.61 8.71
C VAL A 20 -9.90 3.01 9.31
N THR A 21 -8.66 3.48 9.45
CA THR A 21 -8.35 4.77 10.11
C THR A 21 -8.08 5.90 9.12
N GLU A 22 -7.75 7.10 9.65
CA GLU A 22 -7.37 8.28 8.88
C GLU A 22 -6.19 8.04 7.93
N LYS A 23 -5.39 6.99 8.17
CA LYS A 23 -4.34 6.52 7.24
C LYS A 23 -4.88 6.38 5.83
N PHE A 24 -6.13 5.93 5.67
CA PHE A 24 -6.81 5.86 4.38
C PHE A 24 -6.97 7.22 3.70
N THR A 25 -7.45 8.22 4.43
CA THR A 25 -7.58 9.58 3.90
C THR A 25 -6.23 10.24 3.63
N LEU A 26 -5.18 9.83 4.32
CA LEU A 26 -3.81 10.28 4.05
C LEU A 26 -3.24 9.64 2.78
N MET A 27 -3.60 8.39 2.45
CA MET A 27 -3.28 7.75 1.16
C MET A 27 -3.84 8.57 0.00
N ALA A 28 -5.14 8.91 0.05
CA ALA A 28 -5.82 9.68 -1.01
C ALA A 28 -5.25 11.11 -1.22
N LYS A 29 -4.58 11.68 -0.21
CA LYS A 29 -3.97 13.02 -0.30
C LYS A 29 -2.53 13.00 -0.82
N LYS A 30 -1.87 11.84 -0.86
CA LYS A 30 -0.49 11.69 -1.35
C LYS A 30 -0.51 11.22 -2.80
N ALA A 31 -0.64 12.17 -3.73
CA ALA A 31 -0.50 11.89 -5.15
C ALA A 31 0.85 11.21 -5.43
N ASN A 32 0.83 10.19 -6.30
CA ASN A 32 2.01 9.45 -6.77
C ASN A 32 2.73 8.56 -5.73
N VAL A 33 2.08 8.20 -4.62
CA VAL A 33 2.63 7.26 -3.63
C VAL A 33 1.75 6.03 -3.52
N ILE A 34 2.31 4.83 -3.68
CA ILE A 34 1.52 3.60 -3.56
C ILE A 34 1.39 3.22 -2.08
N PRO A 35 0.17 3.03 -1.56
CA PRO A 35 0.00 2.56 -0.20
C PRO A 35 0.31 1.08 -0.05
N VAL A 36 1.05 0.75 1.01
CA VAL A 36 1.30 -0.62 1.44
C VAL A 36 0.48 -0.85 2.70
N VAL A 37 -0.57 -1.66 2.60
CA VAL A 37 -1.56 -1.84 3.65
C VAL A 37 -1.30 -3.12 4.44
N LEU A 38 -1.74 -3.13 5.68
CA LEU A 38 -1.77 -4.30 6.54
C LEU A 38 -2.89 -4.11 7.57
N GLY A 39 -3.88 -4.99 7.57
CA GLY A 39 -5.03 -4.93 8.47
C GLY A 39 -5.93 -6.15 8.27
N ALA A 40 -7.07 -6.19 8.97
CA ALA A 40 -8.03 -7.30 8.85
C ALA A 40 -9.09 -7.08 7.76
N VAL A 41 -9.17 -5.87 7.21
CA VAL A 41 -10.17 -5.48 6.23
C VAL A 41 -9.87 -6.09 4.85
N ASP A 42 -10.90 -6.41 4.09
CA ASP A 42 -10.76 -6.74 2.67
C ASP A 42 -10.64 -5.45 1.85
N TYR A 43 -9.40 -5.01 1.65
CA TYR A 43 -9.11 -3.78 0.92
C TYR A 43 -9.55 -3.83 -0.55
N ALA A 44 -9.66 -5.01 -1.15
CA ALA A 44 -10.11 -5.15 -2.54
C ALA A 44 -11.57 -4.75 -2.76
N ASN A 45 -12.40 -4.76 -1.70
CA ASN A 45 -13.78 -4.29 -1.73
C ASN A 45 -13.92 -2.78 -1.52
N ILE A 46 -12.85 -2.10 -1.13
CA ILE A 46 -12.88 -0.68 -0.69
C ILE A 46 -12.01 0.19 -1.60
N LEU A 47 -10.92 -0.37 -2.12
CA LEU A 47 -9.98 0.31 -2.99
C LEU A 47 -10.11 -0.19 -4.44
N PRO A 48 -9.87 0.69 -5.42
CA PRO A 48 -9.70 0.25 -6.79
C PRO A 48 -8.68 -0.88 -6.89
N LYS A 49 -8.97 -1.85 -7.76
CA LYS A 49 -8.02 -2.90 -8.07
C LYS A 49 -6.72 -2.26 -8.56
N ASP A 50 -5.59 -2.85 -8.15
CA ASP A 50 -4.25 -2.44 -8.55
C ASP A 50 -3.84 -1.03 -8.08
N SER A 51 -4.51 -0.42 -7.09
CA SER A 51 -4.11 0.89 -6.52
C SER A 51 -3.38 0.82 -5.18
N PHE A 52 -3.07 -0.38 -4.69
CA PHE A 52 -2.44 -0.61 -3.39
C PHE A 52 -1.66 -1.93 -3.37
N ILE A 53 -0.85 -2.13 -2.34
CA ILE A 53 -0.11 -3.37 -2.10
C ILE A 53 -0.55 -3.94 -0.75
N ASP A 54 -1.19 -5.10 -0.75
CA ASP A 54 -1.53 -5.80 0.49
C ASP A 54 -0.34 -6.60 0.99
N SER A 55 0.12 -6.30 2.21
CA SER A 55 1.25 -7.02 2.81
C SER A 55 0.92 -8.51 3.06
N ARG A 56 -0.38 -8.87 3.15
CA ARG A 56 -0.85 -10.23 3.38
C ARG A 56 -0.71 -11.14 2.15
N ASP A 57 -0.50 -10.56 0.96
CA ASP A 57 -0.27 -11.32 -0.28
C ASP A 57 1.14 -11.95 -0.33
N PHE A 58 2.01 -11.61 0.63
CA PHE A 58 3.39 -12.09 0.70
C PHE A 58 3.57 -13.06 1.85
N GLY A 59 4.30 -14.16 1.61
CA GLY A 59 4.58 -15.16 2.64
C GLY A 59 5.60 -14.72 3.69
N SER A 60 6.27 -13.57 3.49
CA SER A 60 7.19 -12.98 4.47
C SER A 60 7.47 -11.50 4.20
N VAL A 61 7.93 -10.78 5.22
CA VAL A 61 8.41 -9.39 5.10
C VAL A 61 9.56 -9.27 4.10
N LYS A 62 10.40 -10.30 3.98
CA LYS A 62 11.48 -10.33 2.98
C LYS A 62 10.92 -10.32 1.56
N GLN A 63 9.91 -11.15 1.28
CA GLN A 63 9.27 -11.18 -0.03
C GLN A 63 8.56 -9.86 -0.37
N LEU A 64 7.87 -9.26 0.60
CA LEU A 64 7.29 -7.91 0.43
C LEU A 64 8.38 -6.89 0.08
N THR A 65 9.47 -6.86 0.83
CA THR A 65 10.58 -5.92 0.60
C THR A 65 11.22 -6.12 -0.79
N GLU A 66 11.46 -7.37 -1.18
CA GLU A 66 12.00 -7.69 -2.51
C GLU A 66 11.07 -7.25 -3.63
N PHE A 67 9.76 -7.38 -3.45
CA PHE A 67 8.75 -6.89 -4.38
C PHE A 67 8.79 -5.37 -4.50
N LEU A 68 8.78 -4.65 -3.37
CA LEU A 68 8.80 -3.18 -3.35
C LEU A 68 10.06 -2.63 -4.04
N ILE A 69 11.24 -3.23 -3.80
CA ILE A 69 12.50 -2.83 -4.44
C ILE A 69 12.47 -3.07 -5.96
N LYS A 70 11.86 -4.17 -6.41
CA LYS A 70 11.72 -4.44 -7.84
C LYS A 70 10.75 -3.44 -8.48
N LEU A 71 9.64 -3.15 -7.83
CA LEU A 71 8.62 -2.23 -8.32
C LEU A 71 9.16 -0.79 -8.42
N SER A 72 9.95 -0.32 -7.44
CA SER A 72 10.57 1.02 -7.49
C SER A 72 11.62 1.18 -8.60
N LYS A 73 12.08 0.08 -9.20
CA LYS A 73 13.04 0.08 -10.32
C LYS A 73 12.36 -0.07 -11.68
N ASP A 74 11.04 -0.22 -11.71
CA ASP A 74 10.24 -0.36 -12.93
C ASP A 74 9.17 0.75 -12.96
N PRO A 75 9.50 1.94 -13.50
CA PRO A 75 8.57 3.06 -13.56
C PRO A 75 7.28 2.75 -14.32
N LYS A 76 7.33 1.87 -15.34
CA LYS A 76 6.13 1.50 -16.12
C LYS A 76 5.16 0.70 -15.25
N ARG A 77 5.68 -0.27 -14.51
CA ARG A 77 4.88 -1.06 -13.58
C ARG A 77 4.44 -0.23 -12.38
N TYR A 78 5.28 0.65 -11.86
CA TYR A 78 4.89 1.57 -10.79
C TYR A 78 3.70 2.45 -11.20
N ASN A 79 3.76 3.03 -12.41
CA ASN A 79 2.69 3.88 -12.93
C ASN A 79 1.38 3.13 -13.22
N SER A 80 1.34 1.80 -13.19
CA SER A 80 0.06 1.09 -13.28
C SER A 80 -0.74 1.12 -11.97
N TYR A 81 -0.12 1.58 -10.87
CA TYR A 81 -0.76 1.71 -9.56
C TYR A 81 -1.21 3.14 -9.22
N ILE A 82 -0.89 4.11 -10.08
CA ILE A 82 -1.16 5.54 -9.88
C ILE A 82 -2.20 6.02 -10.90
#